data_AF-A0AAQ3X717-F1
#
_entry.id   AF-A0AAQ3X717-F1
#
_cell.length_a   1.000
_cell.length_b   1.000
_cell.length_c   1.000
_cell.angle_alpha   90.00
_cell.angle_beta   90.00
_cell.angle_gamma   90.00
#
_symmetry.space_group_name_H-M   'P 1'
#
loop_
_entity.id
_entity.type
_entity.pdbx_description
1 polymer ?
#
loop_
_entity_poly.entity_id
_entity_poly.type
_entity_poly.pdbx_seq_one_letter_code
_entity_poly.pdbx_strand_id
1 'polypeptide(L)'
;MFVGLELHESQRAAGSLVLIQRKLVPAEQAWESGQRSGEEAAAVAAMASSSDPDKLMTKADKLTKLSFTRWNADWKSATSLYEQAAIAYRFRKDNEKAKDAFEKASKGQEMISSPWDAAKHMESAAALAKELGRWNEVSDFYRRASELYRECGRPQPASDALAKGASALEEKSPEEAIKMYDEACSVLEEDGKEQMAFDLYRAAAALYVKMEKYSDGASFFLRLGSAADKCNAINSQCKAYLSAIIIYLYAHDFQQAQKCYNDCSEVQAFLNSDQNRCASKLLSAYEEGDAEEIKRIAQSSAFNHLDHVVIRLARKLPTGDLQAIKKADDGEESLDEDDLT
;
A
#
# COMPACT_ATOMS: atom_id res chain seq x y z
N MET A 1 -21.20 31.53 27.57
CA MET A 1 -21.29 31.48 26.08
C MET A 1 -20.29 30.46 25.53
N PHE A 2 -20.28 29.24 26.08
CA PHE A 2 -19.19 28.26 25.89
C PHE A 2 -19.66 26.79 25.81
N VAL A 3 -20.94 26.56 25.50
CA VAL A 3 -21.49 25.18 25.36
C VAL A 3 -22.10 24.95 23.96
N GLY A 4 -22.02 25.95 23.08
CA GLY A 4 -22.64 25.91 21.74
C GLY A 4 -21.73 25.46 20.60
N LEU A 5 -20.40 25.41 20.80
CA LEU A 5 -19.44 25.06 19.74
C LEU A 5 -19.06 23.57 19.72
N GLU A 6 -19.00 22.88 20.88
CA GLU A 6 -18.64 21.45 20.93
C GLU A 6 -19.71 20.52 20.35
N LEU A 7 -20.99 20.93 20.37
CA LEU A 7 -22.08 20.17 19.74
C LEU A 7 -22.06 20.27 18.21
N HIS A 8 -21.46 21.33 17.64
CA HIS A 8 -21.46 21.56 16.20
C HIS A 8 -20.27 20.88 15.49
N GLU A 9 -19.17 20.60 16.20
CA GLU A 9 -18.04 19.81 15.68
C GLU A 9 -18.26 18.30 15.81
N SER A 10 -18.93 17.84 16.88
CA SER A 10 -19.32 16.44 17.02
C SER A 10 -20.32 16.00 15.93
N GLN A 11 -21.20 16.90 15.48
CA GLN A 11 -22.12 16.65 14.36
C GLN A 11 -21.43 16.68 12.97
N ARG A 12 -20.32 17.41 12.80
CA ARG A 12 -19.53 17.40 11.55
C ARG A 12 -18.63 16.17 11.43
N ALA A 13 -18.10 15.65 12.54
CA ALA A 13 -17.37 14.38 12.57
C ALA A 13 -18.29 13.18 12.30
N ALA A 14 -19.52 13.20 12.86
CA ALA A 14 -20.55 12.21 12.53
C ALA A 14 -21.03 12.32 11.07
N GLY A 15 -21.11 13.53 10.50
CA GLY A 15 -21.45 13.76 9.10
C GLY A 15 -20.40 13.22 8.11
N SER A 16 -19.11 13.26 8.45
CA SER A 16 -18.03 12.77 7.57
C SER A 16 -17.88 11.24 7.57
N LEU A 17 -18.23 10.55 8.67
CA LEU A 17 -18.33 9.09 8.68
C LEU A 17 -19.55 8.58 7.90
N VAL A 18 -20.65 9.33 7.88
CA VAL A 18 -21.85 8.99 7.08
C VAL A 18 -21.66 9.28 5.59
N LEU A 19 -20.74 10.18 5.21
CA LEU A 19 -20.44 10.51 3.81
C LEU A 19 -19.49 9.52 3.11
N ILE A 20 -18.72 8.71 3.86
CA ILE A 20 -17.89 7.64 3.29
C ILE A 20 -18.70 6.36 3.02
N GLN A 21 -19.85 6.18 3.69
CA GLN A 21 -20.76 5.06 3.40
C GLN A 21 -21.73 5.32 2.22
N ARG A 22 -21.72 6.51 1.60
CA ARG A 22 -22.75 6.91 0.63
C ARG A 22 -22.29 7.19 -0.80
N LYS A 23 -21.08 6.75 -1.19
CA LYS A 23 -20.69 6.53 -2.60
C LYS A 23 -20.88 5.08 -3.04
N LEU A 24 -21.91 4.42 -2.52
CA LEU A 24 -22.45 3.19 -3.07
C LEU A 24 -23.63 3.56 -3.98
N VAL A 25 -23.49 3.20 -5.25
CA VAL A 25 -24.56 3.09 -6.25
C VAL A 25 -25.81 2.45 -5.60
N PRO A 26 -27.06 2.83 -5.96
CA PRO A 26 -28.26 2.42 -5.23
C PRO A 26 -28.33 0.90 -5.04
N ALA A 27 -28.44 0.48 -3.77
CA ALA A 27 -28.44 -0.91 -3.33
C ALA A 27 -29.59 -1.77 -3.90
N GLU A 28 -30.56 -1.17 -4.59
CA GLU A 28 -31.62 -1.90 -5.31
C GLU A 28 -31.11 -2.59 -6.59
N GLN A 29 -30.05 -2.08 -7.25
CA GLN A 29 -29.37 -2.82 -8.33
C GLN A 29 -28.36 -3.84 -7.79
N ALA A 30 -27.86 -3.64 -6.56
CA ALA A 30 -26.94 -4.55 -5.87
C ALA A 30 -27.65 -5.80 -5.31
N TRP A 31 -28.95 -5.71 -5.01
CA TRP A 31 -29.72 -6.86 -4.53
C TRP A 31 -30.12 -7.81 -5.66
N GLU A 32 -30.52 -7.28 -6.82
CA GLU A 32 -30.80 -8.09 -8.03
C GLU A 32 -29.50 -8.66 -8.64
N SER A 33 -28.40 -7.91 -8.68
CA SER A 33 -27.09 -8.45 -9.10
C SER A 33 -26.47 -9.41 -8.07
N GLY A 34 -26.80 -9.27 -6.78
CA GLY A 34 -26.45 -10.22 -5.71
C GLY A 34 -27.23 -11.54 -5.80
N GLN A 35 -28.52 -11.49 -6.17
CA GLN A 35 -29.32 -12.69 -6.44
C GLN A 35 -28.91 -13.35 -7.76
N ARG A 36 -28.66 -12.56 -8.82
CA ARG A 36 -28.21 -13.06 -10.12
C ARG A 36 -26.79 -13.63 -10.06
N SER A 37 -25.88 -13.01 -9.30
CA SER A 37 -24.56 -13.57 -9.01
C SER A 37 -24.61 -14.76 -8.06
N GLY A 38 -25.60 -14.84 -7.17
CA GLY A 38 -25.83 -16.00 -6.31
C GLY A 38 -26.34 -17.22 -7.08
N GLU A 39 -27.28 -17.02 -8.00
CA GLU A 39 -27.78 -18.05 -8.91
C GLU A 39 -26.73 -18.44 -9.95
N GLU A 40 -26.01 -17.49 -10.54
CA GLU A 40 -24.87 -17.77 -11.44
C GLU A 40 -23.75 -18.49 -10.69
N ALA A 41 -23.39 -18.08 -9.47
CA ALA A 41 -22.38 -18.77 -8.67
C ALA A 41 -22.84 -20.17 -8.27
N ALA A 42 -24.12 -20.37 -7.94
CA ALA A 42 -24.70 -21.68 -7.65
C ALA A 42 -24.75 -22.57 -8.89
N ALA A 43 -25.09 -22.02 -10.06
CA ALA A 43 -25.08 -22.73 -11.34
C ALA A 43 -23.66 -23.10 -11.78
N VAL A 44 -22.71 -22.18 -11.62
CA VAL A 44 -21.28 -22.39 -11.85
C VAL A 44 -20.74 -23.46 -10.88
N ALA A 45 -21.11 -23.41 -9.61
CA ALA A 45 -20.73 -24.44 -8.62
C ALA A 45 -21.37 -25.80 -8.93
N ALA A 46 -22.64 -25.84 -9.36
CA ALA A 46 -23.31 -27.07 -9.77
C ALA A 46 -22.65 -27.67 -11.02
N MET A 47 -22.36 -26.86 -12.03
CA MET A 47 -21.66 -27.28 -13.25
C MET A 47 -20.22 -27.74 -12.96
N ALA A 48 -19.52 -27.05 -12.05
CA ALA A 48 -18.19 -27.39 -11.57
C ALA A 48 -18.19 -28.71 -10.76
N SER A 49 -19.27 -29.00 -10.04
CA SER A 49 -19.43 -30.25 -9.30
C SER A 49 -19.66 -31.46 -10.22
N SER A 50 -20.38 -31.26 -11.33
CA SER A 50 -20.73 -32.33 -12.28
C SER A 50 -19.67 -32.59 -13.37
N SER A 51 -18.83 -31.59 -13.66
CA SER A 51 -17.83 -31.68 -14.72
C SER A 51 -16.53 -32.30 -14.22
N ASP A 52 -15.92 -33.18 -15.03
CA ASP A 52 -14.62 -33.79 -14.74
C ASP A 52 -13.50 -32.83 -15.20
N PRO A 53 -12.81 -32.13 -14.27
CA PRO A 53 -11.88 -31.07 -14.64
C PRO A 53 -10.65 -31.59 -15.40
N ASP A 54 -10.20 -32.83 -15.13
CA ASP A 54 -9.06 -33.43 -15.86
C ASP A 54 -9.42 -33.65 -17.35
N LYS A 55 -10.68 -34.00 -17.64
CA LYS A 55 -11.18 -34.11 -19.03
C LYS A 55 -11.30 -32.75 -19.69
N LEU A 56 -11.75 -31.72 -18.97
CA LEU A 56 -11.82 -30.35 -19.48
C LEU A 56 -10.43 -29.83 -19.85
N MET A 57 -9.43 -30.01 -18.97
CA MET A 57 -8.03 -29.68 -19.23
C MET A 57 -7.49 -30.40 -20.47
N THR A 58 -7.67 -31.73 -20.55
CA THR A 58 -7.20 -32.52 -21.69
C THR A 58 -7.85 -32.06 -23.01
N LYS A 59 -9.14 -31.70 -22.98
CA LYS A 59 -9.84 -31.19 -24.16
C LYS A 59 -9.31 -29.81 -24.57
N ALA A 60 -9.08 -28.92 -23.61
CA ALA A 60 -8.51 -27.60 -23.85
C ALA A 60 -7.08 -27.70 -24.41
N ASP A 61 -6.22 -28.52 -23.83
CA ASP A 61 -4.84 -28.75 -24.28
C ASP A 61 -4.80 -29.27 -25.73
N LYS A 62 -5.74 -30.15 -26.11
CA LYS A 62 -5.88 -30.60 -27.49
C LYS A 62 -6.20 -29.42 -28.42
N LEU A 63 -7.09 -28.51 -28.04
CA LEU A 63 -7.50 -27.36 -28.85
C LEU A 63 -6.36 -26.36 -29.06
N THR A 64 -5.45 -26.24 -28.10
CA THR A 64 -4.29 -25.34 -28.20
C THR A 64 -3.09 -25.96 -28.91
N LYS A 65 -3.02 -27.29 -29.01
CA LYS A 65 -1.91 -28.00 -29.67
C LYS A 65 -2.16 -28.13 -31.17
N LEU A 66 -1.18 -27.69 -31.96
CA LEU A 66 -1.16 -27.92 -33.40
C LEU A 66 -0.98 -29.41 -33.70
N SER A 67 -1.64 -29.89 -34.76
CA SER A 67 -1.53 -31.28 -35.23
C SER A 67 -1.70 -31.34 -36.75
N PHE A 68 -1.42 -32.50 -37.35
CA PHE A 68 -1.55 -32.70 -38.80
C PHE A 68 -2.93 -32.33 -39.36
N THR A 69 -3.98 -32.38 -38.54
CA THR A 69 -5.35 -31.99 -38.89
C THR A 69 -5.80 -30.66 -38.29
N ARG A 70 -4.97 -29.99 -37.47
CA ARG A 70 -5.28 -28.71 -36.82
C ARG A 70 -4.09 -27.75 -36.94
N TRP A 71 -4.18 -26.88 -37.93
CA TRP A 71 -3.14 -25.90 -38.28
C TRP A 71 -3.25 -24.58 -37.50
N ASN A 72 -4.38 -24.35 -36.82
CA ASN A 72 -4.61 -23.19 -35.96
C ASN A 72 -5.11 -23.63 -34.58
N ALA A 73 -4.61 -22.99 -33.52
CA ALA A 73 -5.08 -23.19 -32.16
C ALA A 73 -6.42 -22.49 -31.93
N ASP A 74 -7.41 -23.21 -31.37
CA ASP A 74 -8.69 -22.63 -30.97
C ASP A 74 -8.61 -22.14 -29.52
N TRP A 75 -7.96 -20.99 -29.34
CA TRP A 75 -7.77 -20.39 -28.03
C TRP A 75 -9.10 -19.99 -27.38
N LYS A 76 -10.07 -19.50 -28.15
CA LYS A 76 -11.37 -19.08 -27.59
C LYS A 76 -12.10 -20.22 -26.89
N SER A 77 -12.20 -21.38 -27.56
CA SER A 77 -12.84 -22.56 -26.97
C SER A 77 -11.98 -23.17 -25.85
N ALA A 78 -10.65 -23.16 -25.99
CA ALA A 78 -9.74 -23.69 -24.98
C ALA A 78 -9.80 -22.88 -23.68
N THR A 79 -9.77 -21.54 -23.75
CA THR A 79 -9.83 -20.64 -22.60
C THR A 79 -11.07 -20.91 -21.75
N SER A 80 -12.24 -21.00 -22.38
CA SER A 80 -13.49 -21.31 -21.65
C SER A 80 -13.44 -22.66 -20.93
N LEU A 81 -12.77 -23.67 -21.52
CA LEU A 81 -12.60 -24.97 -20.89
C LEU A 81 -11.58 -24.93 -19.73
N TYR A 82 -10.50 -24.16 -19.87
CA TYR A 82 -9.54 -23.94 -18.77
C TYR A 82 -10.21 -23.22 -17.59
N GLU A 83 -11.02 -22.19 -17.84
CA GLU A 83 -11.77 -21.47 -16.80
C GLU A 83 -12.73 -22.41 -16.04
N GLN A 84 -13.50 -23.21 -16.78
CA GLN A 84 -14.40 -24.20 -16.18
C GLN A 84 -13.62 -25.24 -15.35
N ALA A 85 -12.48 -25.72 -15.86
CA ALA A 85 -11.63 -26.65 -15.13
C ALA A 85 -11.07 -26.02 -13.84
N ALA A 86 -10.59 -24.77 -13.91
CA ALA A 86 -10.02 -24.04 -12.78
C ALA A 86 -11.03 -23.89 -11.64
N ILE A 87 -12.27 -23.50 -11.96
CA ILE A 87 -13.36 -23.39 -11.00
C ILE A 87 -13.70 -24.76 -10.38
N ALA A 88 -13.75 -25.82 -11.19
CA ALA A 88 -14.02 -27.17 -10.73
C ALA A 88 -12.92 -27.74 -9.82
N TYR A 89 -11.64 -27.50 -10.14
CA TYR A 89 -10.54 -27.86 -9.25
C TYR A 89 -10.60 -27.08 -7.93
N ARG A 90 -10.87 -25.77 -7.99
CA ARG A 90 -11.01 -24.92 -6.79
C ARG A 90 -12.14 -25.40 -5.89
N PHE A 91 -13.29 -25.75 -6.45
CA PHE A 91 -14.42 -26.32 -5.69
C PHE A 91 -14.04 -27.64 -4.99
N ARG A 92 -13.22 -28.46 -5.65
CA ARG A 92 -12.68 -29.73 -5.11
C ARG A 92 -11.49 -29.53 -4.16
N LYS A 93 -11.06 -28.28 -3.92
CA LYS A 93 -9.87 -27.91 -3.14
C LYS A 93 -8.54 -28.46 -3.69
N ASP A 94 -8.51 -28.79 -4.98
CA ASP A 94 -7.27 -29.12 -5.68
C ASP A 94 -6.63 -27.81 -6.17
N ASN A 95 -6.05 -27.08 -5.22
CA ASN A 95 -5.53 -25.72 -5.45
C ASN A 95 -4.37 -25.71 -6.45
N GLU A 96 -3.59 -26.78 -6.52
CA GLU A 96 -2.48 -26.91 -7.47
C GLU A 96 -3.00 -26.90 -8.90
N LYS A 97 -3.93 -27.82 -9.21
CA LYS A 97 -4.48 -27.91 -10.57
C LYS A 97 -5.36 -26.70 -10.91
N ALA A 98 -6.04 -26.12 -9.92
CA ALA A 98 -6.81 -24.90 -10.11
C ALA A 98 -5.91 -23.74 -10.56
N LYS A 99 -4.76 -23.58 -9.91
CA LYS A 99 -3.76 -22.54 -10.23
C LYS A 99 -3.23 -22.73 -11.65
N ASP A 100 -2.76 -23.94 -11.98
CA ASP A 100 -2.27 -24.27 -13.34
C ASP A 100 -3.34 -24.02 -14.42
N ALA A 101 -4.61 -24.32 -14.12
CA ALA A 101 -5.72 -24.07 -15.03
C ALA A 101 -6.00 -22.57 -15.22
N PHE A 102 -5.91 -21.75 -14.16
CA PHE A 102 -6.02 -20.29 -14.28
C PHE A 102 -4.85 -19.68 -15.06
N GLU A 103 -3.63 -20.18 -14.90
CA GLU A 103 -2.48 -19.74 -15.70
C GLU A 103 -2.71 -20.01 -17.20
N LYS A 104 -3.19 -21.22 -17.53
CA LYS A 104 -3.54 -21.56 -18.92
C LYS A 104 -4.71 -20.72 -19.45
N ALA A 105 -5.70 -20.43 -18.60
CA ALA A 105 -6.81 -19.54 -18.96
C ALA A 105 -6.32 -18.12 -19.24
N SER A 106 -5.42 -17.57 -18.41
CA SER A 106 -4.80 -16.27 -18.64
C SER A 106 -4.07 -16.21 -19.98
N LYS A 107 -3.20 -17.19 -20.24
CA LYS A 107 -2.50 -17.30 -21.52
C LYS A 107 -3.49 -17.34 -22.68
N GLY A 108 -4.58 -18.09 -22.53
CA GLY A 108 -5.65 -18.15 -23.52
C GLY A 108 -6.33 -16.80 -23.75
N GLN A 109 -6.58 -16.02 -22.69
CA GLN A 109 -7.12 -14.66 -22.79
C GLN A 109 -6.16 -13.70 -23.52
N GLU A 110 -4.85 -13.79 -23.26
CA GLU A 110 -3.83 -13.03 -24.00
C GLU A 110 -3.83 -13.37 -25.50
N MET A 111 -3.91 -14.66 -25.83
CA MET A 111 -3.93 -15.13 -27.23
C MET A 111 -5.19 -14.71 -28.01
N ILE A 112 -6.27 -14.35 -27.32
CA ILE A 112 -7.49 -13.79 -27.92
C ILE A 112 -7.60 -12.27 -27.72
N SER A 113 -6.51 -11.60 -27.34
CA SER A 113 -6.40 -10.16 -27.14
C SER A 113 -7.34 -9.59 -26.06
N SER A 114 -7.51 -10.31 -24.95
CA SER A 114 -8.19 -9.83 -23.73
C SER A 114 -7.23 -9.74 -22.53
N PRO A 115 -6.29 -8.78 -22.49
CA PRO A 115 -5.34 -8.64 -21.38
C PRO A 115 -6.01 -8.36 -20.03
N TRP A 116 -7.19 -7.71 -20.03
CA TRP A 116 -7.94 -7.44 -18.80
C TRP A 116 -8.43 -8.72 -18.11
N ASP A 117 -8.98 -9.67 -18.87
CA ASP A 117 -9.43 -10.93 -18.30
C ASP A 117 -8.25 -11.86 -18.00
N ALA A 118 -7.15 -11.76 -18.76
CA ALA A 118 -5.89 -12.41 -18.42
C ALA A 118 -5.37 -11.98 -17.04
N ALA A 119 -5.37 -10.68 -16.76
CA ALA A 119 -4.94 -10.13 -15.47
C ALA A 119 -5.75 -10.70 -14.29
N LYS A 120 -7.08 -10.83 -14.45
CA LYS A 120 -7.95 -11.42 -13.41
C LYS A 120 -7.65 -12.89 -13.15
N HIS A 121 -7.31 -13.64 -14.18
CA HIS A 121 -6.89 -15.05 -14.03
C HIS A 121 -5.53 -15.14 -13.34
N MET A 122 -4.60 -14.22 -13.63
CA MET A 122 -3.34 -14.11 -12.89
C MET A 122 -3.56 -13.79 -11.41
N GLU A 123 -4.46 -12.85 -11.06
CA GLU A 123 -4.82 -12.59 -9.66
C GLU A 123 -5.45 -13.83 -8.99
N SER A 124 -6.23 -14.62 -9.74
CA SER A 124 -6.83 -15.87 -9.24
C SER A 124 -5.77 -16.95 -8.99
N ALA A 125 -4.79 -17.09 -9.89
CA ALA A 125 -3.62 -17.95 -9.71
C ALA A 125 -2.77 -17.50 -8.51
N ALA A 126 -2.54 -16.20 -8.33
CA ALA A 126 -1.83 -15.63 -7.19
C ALA A 126 -2.49 -15.98 -5.85
N ALA A 127 -3.82 -15.86 -5.77
CA ALA A 127 -4.57 -16.24 -4.57
C ALA A 127 -4.41 -17.72 -4.22
N LEU A 128 -4.41 -18.61 -5.21
CA LEU A 128 -4.19 -20.04 -5.01
C LEU A 128 -2.73 -20.37 -4.64
N ALA A 129 -1.76 -19.69 -5.27
CA ALA A 129 -0.35 -19.80 -4.91
C ALA A 129 -0.11 -19.41 -3.45
N LYS A 130 -0.80 -18.37 -2.97
CA LYS A 130 -0.80 -17.97 -1.55
C LYS A 130 -1.34 -19.08 -0.65
N GLU A 131 -2.47 -19.68 -1.00
CA GLU A 131 -3.05 -20.80 -0.24
C GLU A 131 -2.12 -22.04 -0.19
N LEU A 132 -1.32 -22.24 -1.23
CA LEU A 132 -0.31 -23.30 -1.33
C LEU A 132 1.02 -22.95 -0.64
N GLY A 133 1.17 -21.72 -0.12
CA GLY A 133 2.42 -21.25 0.50
C GLY A 133 3.56 -21.02 -0.50
N ARG A 134 3.24 -20.80 -1.78
CA ARG A 134 4.22 -20.58 -2.86
C ARG A 134 4.50 -19.10 -3.05
N TRP A 135 5.21 -18.51 -2.10
CA TRP A 135 5.38 -17.07 -1.98
C TRP A 135 6.08 -16.41 -3.18
N ASN A 136 7.02 -17.09 -3.82
CA ASN A 136 7.66 -16.57 -5.05
C ASN A 136 6.65 -16.43 -6.19
N GLU A 137 5.82 -17.47 -6.40
CA GLU A 137 4.79 -17.45 -7.43
C GLU A 137 3.72 -16.37 -7.17
N VAL A 138 3.40 -16.07 -5.90
CA VAL A 138 2.48 -14.97 -5.54
C VAL A 138 2.98 -13.64 -6.11
N SER A 139 4.27 -13.35 -5.93
CA SER A 139 4.88 -12.12 -6.45
C SER A 139 4.84 -12.10 -7.98
N ASP A 140 5.25 -13.20 -8.62
CA ASP A 140 5.30 -13.32 -10.09
C ASP A 140 3.91 -13.12 -10.72
N PHE A 141 2.87 -13.77 -10.18
CA PHE A 141 1.51 -13.65 -10.71
C PHE A 141 0.91 -12.26 -10.52
N TYR A 142 1.11 -11.61 -9.37
CA TYR A 142 0.60 -10.25 -9.16
C TYR A 142 1.35 -9.21 -10.01
N ARG A 143 2.66 -9.38 -10.23
CA ARG A 143 3.40 -8.55 -11.20
C ARG A 143 2.89 -8.74 -12.62
N ARG A 144 2.65 -9.99 -13.04
CA ARG A 144 2.10 -10.26 -14.37
C ARG A 144 0.70 -9.66 -14.53
N ALA A 145 -0.15 -9.75 -13.51
CA ALA A 145 -1.45 -9.07 -13.50
C ALA A 145 -1.31 -7.54 -13.64
N SER A 146 -0.35 -6.94 -12.93
CA SER A 146 -0.06 -5.50 -13.02
C SER A 146 0.38 -5.07 -14.42
N GLU A 147 1.28 -5.82 -15.06
CA GLU A 147 1.71 -5.58 -16.44
C GLU A 147 0.51 -5.62 -17.40
N LEU A 148 -0.33 -6.65 -17.31
CA LEU A 148 -1.52 -6.80 -18.15
C LEU A 148 -2.53 -5.67 -17.94
N TYR A 149 -2.75 -5.22 -16.70
CA TYR A 149 -3.59 -4.05 -16.42
C TYR A 149 -2.98 -2.76 -17.00
N ARG A 150 -1.66 -2.62 -16.97
CA ARG A 150 -0.96 -1.47 -17.58
C ARG A 150 -1.06 -1.49 -19.10
N GLU A 151 -0.98 -2.66 -19.74
CA GLU A 151 -1.26 -2.83 -21.19
C GLU A 151 -2.69 -2.38 -21.56
N CYS A 152 -3.64 -2.51 -20.64
CA CYS A 152 -5.01 -2.00 -20.80
C CYS A 152 -5.15 -0.48 -20.59
N GLY A 153 -4.07 0.23 -20.26
CA GLY A 153 -4.13 1.64 -19.83
C GLY A 153 -4.91 1.82 -18.51
N ARG A 154 -4.78 0.84 -17.59
CA ARG A 154 -5.48 0.82 -16.31
C ARG A 154 -4.48 0.77 -15.14
N PRO A 155 -3.81 1.90 -14.83
CA PRO A 155 -2.74 1.94 -13.82
C PRO A 155 -3.25 1.74 -12.39
N GLN A 156 -4.49 2.13 -12.08
CA GLN A 156 -5.05 1.86 -10.76
C GLN A 156 -5.19 0.35 -10.49
N PRO A 157 -5.90 -0.44 -11.32
CA PRO A 157 -5.93 -1.90 -11.18
C PRO A 157 -4.54 -2.54 -11.16
N ALA A 158 -3.59 -2.00 -11.92
CA ALA A 158 -2.20 -2.47 -11.92
C ALA A 158 -1.52 -2.28 -10.55
N SER A 159 -1.64 -1.07 -9.98
CA SER A 159 -1.14 -0.75 -8.64
C SER A 159 -1.86 -1.58 -7.55
N ASP A 160 -3.18 -1.73 -7.65
CA ASP A 160 -3.98 -2.54 -6.72
C ASP A 160 -3.54 -4.01 -6.71
N ALA A 161 -3.20 -4.59 -7.88
CA ALA A 161 -2.67 -5.95 -7.98
C ALA A 161 -1.32 -6.09 -7.26
N LEU A 162 -0.39 -5.14 -7.47
CA LEU A 162 0.89 -5.11 -6.76
C LEU A 162 0.71 -4.96 -5.25
N ALA A 163 -0.19 -4.07 -4.81
CA ALA A 163 -0.48 -3.85 -3.40
C ALA A 163 -1.07 -5.10 -2.72
N LYS A 164 -1.93 -5.86 -3.41
CA LYS A 164 -2.44 -7.17 -2.92
C LYS A 164 -1.30 -8.18 -2.76
N GLY A 165 -0.40 -8.25 -3.74
CA GLY A 165 0.79 -9.11 -3.67
C GLY A 165 1.73 -8.73 -2.53
N ALA A 166 2.02 -7.43 -2.39
CA ALA A 166 2.82 -6.90 -1.29
C ALA A 166 2.23 -7.27 0.08
N SER A 167 0.93 -7.01 0.27
CA SER A 167 0.22 -7.35 1.51
C SER A 167 0.25 -8.85 1.83
N ALA A 168 0.19 -9.71 0.81
CA ALA A 168 0.29 -11.15 0.98
C ALA A 168 1.69 -11.62 1.42
N LEU A 169 2.73 -10.82 1.18
CA LEU A 169 4.13 -11.16 1.41
C LEU A 169 4.74 -10.51 2.65
N GLU A 170 4.08 -9.54 3.30
CA GLU A 170 4.66 -8.77 4.43
C GLU A 170 5.23 -9.64 5.57
N GLU A 171 4.64 -10.81 5.84
CA GLU A 171 5.12 -11.71 6.89
C GLU A 171 6.17 -12.71 6.42
N LYS A 172 6.16 -13.06 5.13
CA LYS A 172 6.93 -14.19 4.58
C LYS A 172 8.17 -13.74 3.84
N SER A 173 8.07 -12.62 3.14
CA SER A 173 9.13 -12.00 2.34
C SER A 173 8.99 -10.47 2.40
N PRO A 174 9.25 -9.83 3.56
CA PRO A 174 9.00 -8.41 3.75
C PRO A 174 9.82 -7.50 2.81
N GLU A 175 11.05 -7.89 2.45
CA GLU A 175 11.84 -7.18 1.45
C GLU A 175 11.18 -7.18 0.06
N GLU A 176 10.53 -8.28 -0.30
CA GLU A 176 9.84 -8.39 -1.59
C GLU A 176 8.52 -7.60 -1.57
N ALA A 177 7.79 -7.64 -0.45
CA ALA A 177 6.62 -6.82 -0.24
C ALA A 177 6.92 -5.31 -0.39
N ILE A 178 8.05 -4.85 0.16
CA ILE A 178 8.50 -3.47 0.02
C ILE A 178 8.72 -3.10 -1.44
N LYS A 179 9.42 -3.93 -2.22
CA LYS A 179 9.63 -3.67 -3.66
C LYS A 179 8.31 -3.58 -4.40
N MET A 180 7.37 -4.48 -4.10
CA MET A 180 6.05 -4.47 -4.73
C MET A 180 5.23 -3.23 -4.34
N TYR A 181 5.32 -2.75 -3.09
CA TYR A 181 4.70 -1.48 -2.72
C TYR A 181 5.34 -0.28 -3.44
N ASP A 182 6.66 -0.28 -3.59
CA ASP A 182 7.37 0.76 -4.34
C ASP A 182 6.95 0.78 -5.81
N GLU A 183 6.95 -0.39 -6.47
CA GLU A 183 6.43 -0.57 -7.83
C GLU A 183 4.97 -0.08 -7.94
N ALA A 184 4.13 -0.38 -6.95
CA ALA A 184 2.74 0.06 -6.91
C ALA A 184 2.59 1.58 -6.81
N CYS A 185 3.44 2.24 -6.01
CA CYS A 185 3.53 3.70 -5.96
C CYS A 185 3.94 4.25 -7.33
N SER A 186 5.04 3.76 -7.91
CA SER A 186 5.56 4.25 -9.20
C SER A 186 4.52 4.17 -10.32
N VAL A 187 3.74 3.09 -10.40
CA VAL A 187 2.67 2.94 -11.39
C VAL A 187 1.63 4.07 -11.31
N LEU A 188 1.30 4.56 -10.11
CA LEU A 188 0.35 5.66 -9.93
C LEU A 188 1.00 7.02 -10.17
N GLU A 189 2.25 7.19 -9.77
CA GLU A 189 3.00 8.44 -9.97
C GLU A 189 3.24 8.73 -11.45
N GLU A 190 3.59 7.72 -12.23
CA GLU A 190 3.79 7.84 -13.68
C GLU A 190 2.52 8.30 -14.41
N ASP A 191 1.34 8.03 -13.85
CA ASP A 191 0.03 8.41 -14.41
C ASP A 191 -0.57 9.69 -13.76
N GLY A 192 0.19 10.40 -12.91
CA GLY A 192 -0.28 11.61 -12.23
C GLY A 192 -1.41 11.34 -11.22
N LYS A 193 -1.44 10.13 -10.65
CA LYS A 193 -2.43 9.68 -9.65
C LYS A 193 -1.81 9.60 -8.26
N GLU A 194 -0.93 10.52 -7.91
CA GLU A 194 -0.14 10.51 -6.67
C GLU A 194 -1.01 10.39 -5.41
N GLN A 195 -2.19 11.01 -5.39
CA GLN A 195 -3.12 10.93 -4.26
C GLN A 195 -3.50 9.49 -3.91
N MET A 196 -3.57 8.62 -4.91
CA MET A 196 -3.95 7.21 -4.74
C MET A 196 -2.81 6.36 -4.17
N ALA A 197 -1.56 6.85 -4.25
CA ALA A 197 -0.39 6.17 -3.69
C ALA A 197 -0.23 6.41 -2.17
N PHE A 198 -1.02 7.29 -1.56
CA PHE A 198 -0.79 7.69 -0.16
C PHE A 198 -0.85 6.52 0.83
N ASP A 199 -1.82 5.63 0.66
CA ASP A 199 -1.95 4.47 1.56
C ASP A 199 -0.86 3.43 1.31
N LEU A 200 -0.34 3.35 0.08
CA LEU A 200 0.80 2.49 -0.28
C LEU A 200 2.08 3.00 0.40
N TYR A 201 2.31 4.32 0.39
CA TYR A 201 3.42 4.93 1.12
C TYR A 201 3.38 4.62 2.61
N ARG A 202 2.20 4.75 3.23
CA ARG A 202 2.01 4.44 4.65
C ARG A 202 2.25 2.96 4.96
N ALA A 203 1.75 2.06 4.11
CA ALA A 203 1.94 0.62 4.26
C ALA A 203 3.42 0.24 4.19
N ALA A 204 4.14 0.71 3.17
CA ALA A 204 5.57 0.48 3.02
C ALA A 204 6.38 1.07 4.18
N ALA A 205 6.10 2.31 4.58
CA ALA A 205 6.78 2.93 5.73
C ALA A 205 6.54 2.17 7.03
N ALA A 206 5.32 1.69 7.27
CA ALA A 206 5.01 0.86 8.44
C ALA A 206 5.78 -0.47 8.42
N LEU A 207 5.94 -1.08 7.25
CA LEU A 207 6.71 -2.31 7.09
C LEU A 207 8.21 -2.06 7.33
N TYR A 208 8.79 -0.99 6.79
CA TYR A 208 10.17 -0.59 7.08
C TYR A 208 10.41 -0.38 8.58
N VAL A 209 9.50 0.33 9.27
CA VAL A 209 9.58 0.54 10.72
C VAL A 209 9.49 -0.79 11.48
N LYS A 210 8.63 -1.72 11.05
CA LYS A 210 8.54 -3.08 11.63
C LYS A 210 9.84 -3.87 11.47
N MET A 211 10.57 -3.63 10.39
CA MET A 211 11.89 -4.23 10.12
C MET A 211 13.05 -3.43 10.73
N GLU A 212 12.77 -2.39 11.52
CA GLU A 212 13.77 -1.51 12.15
C GLU A 212 14.65 -0.76 11.13
N LYS A 213 14.21 -0.66 9.88
CA LYS A 213 14.83 0.12 8.79
C LYS A 213 14.28 1.54 8.79
N TYR A 214 14.61 2.31 9.83
CA TYR A 214 13.96 3.60 10.11
C TYR A 214 14.22 4.65 9.03
N SER A 215 15.45 4.79 8.52
CA SER A 215 15.78 5.78 7.49
C SER A 215 14.99 5.56 6.20
N ASP A 216 14.82 4.29 5.79
CA ASP A 216 14.00 3.95 4.63
C ASP A 216 12.52 4.28 4.89
N GLY A 217 12.00 3.96 6.07
CA GLY A 217 10.64 4.32 6.48
C GLY A 217 10.38 5.83 6.47
N ALA A 218 11.34 6.63 6.96
CA ALA A 218 11.28 8.08 6.92
C ALA A 218 11.30 8.61 5.47
N SER A 219 12.12 8.02 4.58
CA SER A 219 12.15 8.40 3.17
C SER A 219 10.82 8.17 2.45
N PHE A 220 10.07 7.12 2.80
CA PHE A 220 8.72 6.87 2.28
C PHE A 220 7.69 7.90 2.78
N PHE A 221 7.81 8.38 4.03
CA PHE A 221 7.01 9.50 4.50
C PHE A 221 7.38 10.82 3.80
N LEU A 222 8.65 11.06 3.49
CA LEU A 222 9.04 12.22 2.70
C LEU A 222 8.46 12.18 1.27
N ARG A 223 8.51 11.00 0.61
CA ARG A 223 7.84 10.79 -0.69
C ARG A 223 6.34 11.01 -0.61
N LEU A 224 5.68 10.54 0.46
CA LEU A 224 4.27 10.85 0.72
C LEU A 224 4.03 12.36 0.84
N GLY A 225 4.93 13.08 1.52
CA GLY A 225 4.86 14.54 1.64
C GLY A 225 4.96 15.25 0.29
N SER A 226 5.90 14.85 -0.56
CA SER A 226 6.04 15.37 -1.93
C SER A 226 4.84 15.03 -2.82
N ALA A 227 4.32 13.80 -2.73
CA ALA A 227 3.10 13.39 -3.42
C ALA A 227 1.88 14.21 -2.96
N ALA A 228 1.79 14.48 -1.65
CA ALA A 228 0.74 15.31 -1.08
C ALA A 228 0.82 16.78 -1.50
N ASP A 229 2.03 17.31 -1.68
CA ASP A 229 2.25 18.66 -2.23
C ASP A 229 1.64 18.82 -3.62
N LYS A 230 1.95 17.88 -4.53
CA LYS A 230 1.41 17.86 -5.90
C LYS A 230 -0.12 17.84 -5.94
N CYS A 231 -0.74 17.20 -4.95
CA CYS A 231 -2.20 17.12 -4.83
C CYS A 231 -2.82 18.27 -4.01
N ASN A 232 -2.03 19.25 -3.56
CA ASN A 232 -2.44 20.31 -2.64
C ASN A 232 -3.09 19.77 -1.34
N ALA A 233 -2.63 18.61 -0.88
CA ALA A 233 -3.12 17.91 0.30
C ALA A 233 -2.31 18.30 1.54
N ILE A 234 -2.36 19.59 1.92
CA ILE A 234 -1.54 20.22 2.97
C ILE A 234 -1.52 19.43 4.28
N ASN A 235 -2.68 18.96 4.75
CA ASN A 235 -2.78 18.19 6.00
C ASN A 235 -2.00 16.87 5.94
N SER A 236 -2.06 16.17 4.80
CA SER A 236 -1.32 14.92 4.59
C SER A 236 0.19 15.19 4.51
N GLN A 237 0.56 16.25 3.79
CA GLN A 237 1.94 16.69 3.64
C GLN A 237 2.60 17.00 5.00
N CYS A 238 1.97 17.87 5.80
CA CYS A 238 2.54 18.30 7.07
C CYS A 238 2.68 17.14 8.07
N LYS A 239 1.71 16.23 8.09
CA LYS A 239 1.77 15.01 8.90
C LYS A 239 2.88 14.08 8.44
N ALA A 240 3.09 13.93 7.13
CA ALA A 240 4.13 13.08 6.59
C ALA A 240 5.53 13.60 6.96
N TYR A 241 5.78 14.91 6.85
CA TYR A 241 7.03 15.53 7.28
C TYR A 241 7.29 15.38 8.78
N LEU A 242 6.28 15.63 9.62
CA LEU A 242 6.41 15.39 11.07
C LEU A 242 6.70 13.90 11.36
N SER A 243 6.05 12.97 10.65
CA SER A 243 6.33 11.54 10.79
C SER A 243 7.78 11.18 10.47
N ALA A 244 8.35 11.74 9.39
CA ALA A 244 9.75 11.49 9.03
C ALA A 244 10.72 11.98 10.13
N ILE A 245 10.52 13.19 10.66
CA ILE A 245 11.34 13.75 11.74
C ILE A 245 11.28 12.86 13.00
N ILE A 246 10.07 12.43 13.40
CA ILE A 246 9.89 11.53 14.55
C ILE A 246 10.63 10.20 14.36
N ILE A 247 10.61 9.65 13.15
CA ILE A 247 11.28 8.38 12.86
C ILE A 247 12.80 8.53 13.00
N TYR A 248 13.40 9.61 12.50
CA TYR A 248 14.84 9.87 12.68
C TYR A 248 15.22 10.06 14.15
N LEU A 249 14.42 10.80 14.92
CA LEU A 249 14.64 10.95 16.37
C LEU A 249 14.55 9.60 17.10
N TYR A 250 13.56 8.77 16.73
CA TYR A 250 13.43 7.43 17.28
C TYR A 250 14.65 6.55 16.95
N ALA A 251 15.22 6.71 15.75
CA ALA A 251 16.41 6.00 15.29
C ALA A 251 17.72 6.52 15.90
N HIS A 252 17.65 7.45 16.86
CA HIS A 252 18.79 8.11 17.50
C HIS A 252 19.66 8.95 16.55
N ASP A 253 19.11 9.34 15.40
CA ASP A 253 19.80 10.14 14.39
C ASP A 253 19.30 11.58 14.44
N PHE A 254 19.76 12.31 15.46
CA PHE A 254 19.36 13.69 15.69
C PHE A 254 19.80 14.62 14.55
N GLN A 255 21.01 14.42 14.01
CA GLN A 255 21.52 15.23 12.90
C GLN A 255 20.65 15.07 11.65
N GLN A 256 20.28 13.84 11.29
CA GLN A 256 19.39 13.62 10.15
C GLN A 256 17.98 14.12 10.42
N ALA A 257 17.48 14.07 11.65
CA ALA A 257 16.20 14.66 12.03
C ALA A 257 16.18 16.18 11.86
N GLN A 258 17.23 16.87 12.30
CA GLN A 258 17.37 18.33 12.18
C GLN A 258 17.51 18.75 10.72
N LYS A 259 18.33 18.03 9.94
CA LYS A 259 18.42 18.22 8.48
C LYS A 259 17.06 18.05 7.81
N CYS A 260 16.36 16.96 8.11
CA CYS A 260 15.02 16.70 7.59
C CYS A 260 14.05 17.84 7.94
N TYR A 261 14.09 18.36 9.17
CA TYR A 261 13.27 19.47 9.59
C TYR A 261 13.59 20.76 8.83
N ASN A 262 14.87 21.08 8.63
CA ASN A 262 15.30 22.26 7.89
C ASN A 262 14.80 22.19 6.43
N ASP A 263 15.01 21.08 5.76
CA ASP A 263 14.55 20.84 4.38
C ASP A 263 13.00 20.96 4.30
N CYS A 264 12.27 20.36 5.24
CA CYS A 264 10.81 20.42 5.27
C CYS A 264 10.29 21.85 5.56
N SER A 265 11.04 22.65 6.31
CA SER A 265 10.66 24.02 6.70
C SER A 265 10.78 25.03 5.55
N GLU A 266 11.48 24.67 4.47
CA GLU A 266 11.46 25.45 3.22
C GLU A 266 10.07 25.44 2.56
N VAL A 267 9.26 24.42 2.86
CA VAL A 267 7.88 24.31 2.36
C VAL A 267 6.95 25.18 3.20
N GLN A 268 6.43 26.26 2.60
CA GLN A 268 5.57 27.24 3.27
C GLN A 268 4.33 26.63 3.94
N ALA A 269 3.74 25.59 3.34
CA ALA A 269 2.61 24.89 3.93
C ALA A 269 2.97 24.23 5.27
N PHE A 270 4.15 23.62 5.35
CA PHE A 270 4.66 23.03 6.59
C PHE A 270 5.09 24.11 7.59
N LEU A 271 5.85 25.12 7.16
CA LEU A 271 6.33 26.21 8.01
C LEU A 271 5.21 26.86 8.83
N ASN A 272 4.04 27.06 8.22
CA ASN A 272 2.89 27.69 8.86
C ASN A 272 1.99 26.71 9.65
N SER A 273 2.33 25.43 9.70
CA SER A 273 1.50 24.38 10.31
C SER A 273 1.74 24.19 11.82
N ASP A 274 0.75 23.62 12.50
CA ASP A 274 0.91 23.17 13.89
C ASP A 274 1.94 22.04 14.01
N GLN A 275 2.10 21.22 12.96
CA GLN A 275 3.08 20.15 12.89
C GLN A 275 4.51 20.71 12.96
N ASN A 276 4.81 21.79 12.24
CA ASN A 276 6.11 22.46 12.33
C ASN A 276 6.34 23.03 13.73
N ARG A 277 5.35 23.74 14.30
CA ARG A 277 5.47 24.30 15.66
C ARG A 277 5.79 23.21 16.70
N CYS A 278 5.22 22.03 16.53
CA CYS A 278 5.50 20.88 17.39
C CYS A 278 6.87 20.26 17.10
N ALA A 279 7.26 20.13 15.83
CA ALA A 279 8.57 19.62 15.43
C ALA A 279 9.72 20.51 15.95
N SER A 280 9.60 21.84 15.80
CA SER A 280 10.57 22.81 16.29
C SER A 280 10.75 22.69 17.81
N LYS A 281 9.65 22.71 18.57
CA LYS A 281 9.72 22.52 20.03
C LYS A 281 10.31 21.17 20.43
N LEU A 282 10.01 20.11 19.67
CA LEU A 282 10.55 18.79 19.94
C LEU A 282 12.07 18.79 19.76
N LEU A 283 12.58 19.36 18.67
CA LEU A 283 14.01 19.44 18.40
C LEU A 283 14.75 20.28 19.45
N SER A 284 14.22 21.45 19.81
CA SER A 284 14.82 22.27 20.87
C SER A 284 14.86 21.56 22.23
N ALA A 285 13.81 20.80 22.57
CA ALA A 285 13.83 20.00 23.81
C ALA A 285 14.90 18.88 23.77
N TYR A 286 15.24 18.35 22.59
CA TYR A 286 16.36 17.42 22.42
C TYR A 286 17.72 18.11 22.57
N GLU A 287 17.89 19.31 22.00
CA GLU A 287 19.10 20.14 22.13
C GLU A 287 19.34 20.52 23.61
N GLU A 288 18.29 20.94 24.31
CA GLU A 288 18.36 21.33 25.73
C GLU A 288 18.54 20.12 26.68
N GLY A 289 18.27 18.91 26.20
CA GLY A 289 18.25 17.66 26.97
C GLY A 289 17.05 17.55 27.92
N ASP A 290 15.93 18.23 27.65
CA ASP A 290 14.73 18.22 28.48
C ASP A 290 13.83 17.01 28.17
N ALA A 291 14.10 15.92 28.89
CA ALA A 291 13.35 14.67 28.75
C ALA A 291 11.84 14.78 29.10
N GLU A 292 11.45 15.67 30.00
CA GLU A 292 10.05 15.80 30.41
C GLU A 292 9.25 16.60 29.37
N GLU A 293 9.86 17.64 28.79
CA GLU A 293 9.27 18.39 27.69
C GLU A 293 9.08 17.51 26.45
N ILE A 294 10.07 16.67 26.09
CA ILE A 294 9.95 15.72 24.99
C ILE A 294 8.73 14.80 25.17
N LYS A 295 8.56 14.22 26.36
CA LYS A 295 7.41 13.34 26.67
C LYS A 295 6.09 14.10 26.57
N ARG A 296 6.04 15.34 27.05
CA ARG A 296 4.85 16.20 26.98
C ARG A 296 4.45 16.50 25.53
N ILE A 297 5.41 16.89 24.70
CA ILE A 297 5.18 17.20 23.28
C ILE A 297 4.70 15.95 22.52
N ALA A 298 5.32 14.79 22.77
CA ALA A 298 4.95 13.52 22.15
C ALA A 298 3.51 13.05 22.43
N GLN A 299 2.85 13.62 23.46
CA GLN A 299 1.46 13.35 23.81
C GLN A 299 0.46 14.37 23.23
N SER A 300 0.95 15.41 22.56
CA SER A 300 0.10 16.48 22.03
C SER A 300 -0.78 16.02 20.85
N SER A 301 -1.84 16.79 20.57
CA SER A 301 -2.81 16.48 19.51
C SER A 301 -2.19 16.39 18.11
N ALA A 302 -1.08 17.10 17.85
CA ALA A 302 -0.37 17.04 16.58
C ALA A 302 0.21 15.64 16.30
N PHE A 303 0.61 14.91 17.36
CA PHE A 303 1.15 13.57 17.26
C PHE A 303 0.04 12.52 17.27
N ASN A 304 -1.04 12.72 18.04
CA ASN A 304 -2.13 11.75 18.17
C ASN A 304 -2.95 11.51 16.88
N HIS A 305 -2.79 12.35 15.86
CA HIS A 305 -3.47 12.21 14.55
C HIS A 305 -2.54 11.75 13.42
N LEU A 306 -1.34 11.26 13.75
CA LEU A 306 -0.41 10.65 12.81
C LEU A 306 -0.76 9.17 12.55
N ASP A 307 -0.02 8.53 11.65
CA ASP A 307 -0.13 7.10 11.43
C ASP A 307 0.17 6.31 12.71
N HIS A 308 -0.59 5.25 12.96
CA HIS A 308 -0.52 4.50 14.22
C HIS A 308 0.88 3.99 14.56
N VAL A 309 1.66 3.60 13.53
CA VAL A 309 3.05 3.18 13.70
C VAL A 309 3.92 4.32 14.24
N VAL A 310 3.74 5.54 13.74
CA VAL A 310 4.47 6.75 14.14
C VAL A 310 4.05 7.21 15.52
N ILE A 311 2.75 7.16 15.84
CA ILE A 311 2.24 7.44 17.20
C ILE A 311 2.95 6.54 18.23
N ARG A 312 3.12 5.26 17.90
CA ARG A 312 3.81 4.32 18.79
C ARG A 312 5.28 4.68 18.99
N LEU A 313 5.97 5.13 17.95
CA LEU A 313 7.36 5.59 18.05
C LEU A 313 7.45 6.89 18.87
N ALA A 314 6.60 7.86 18.59
CA ALA A 314 6.54 9.13 19.31
C ALA A 314 6.38 8.93 20.82
N ARG A 315 5.51 8.00 21.24
CA ARG A 315 5.27 7.69 22.66
C ARG A 315 6.47 7.07 23.38
N LYS A 316 7.48 6.60 22.66
CA LYS A 316 8.71 6.05 23.22
C LYS A 316 9.83 7.10 23.34
N LEU A 317 9.64 8.30 22.79
CA LEU A 317 10.60 9.39 22.96
C LEU A 317 10.60 9.87 24.43
N PRO A 318 11.73 10.36 24.97
CA PRO A 318 13.02 10.52 24.30
C PRO A 318 13.77 9.20 24.07
N THR A 319 14.52 9.15 22.98
CA THR A 319 15.37 8.01 22.58
C THR A 319 16.76 8.51 22.22
N GLY A 320 17.82 7.83 22.67
CA GLY A 320 19.21 8.19 22.39
C GLY A 320 19.88 8.89 23.57
N ASP A 321 21.11 9.36 23.37
CA ASP A 321 21.89 10.05 24.42
C ASP A 321 21.67 11.58 24.34
N LEU A 322 20.72 12.08 25.13
CA LEU A 322 20.38 13.50 25.20
C LEU A 322 21.57 14.37 25.69
N GLN A 323 22.46 13.82 26.53
CA GLN A 323 23.60 14.58 27.05
C GLN A 323 24.67 14.75 25.98
N ALA A 324 24.85 13.74 25.12
CA ALA A 324 25.75 13.84 23.97
C ALA A 324 25.23 14.88 22.96
N ILE A 325 23.92 14.91 22.70
CA ILE A 325 23.29 15.90 21.80
C ILE A 325 23.51 17.31 22.34
N LYS A 326 23.18 17.55 23.62
CA LYS A 326 23.37 18.86 24.26
C LYS A 326 24.82 19.36 24.20
N LYS A 327 25.79 18.48 24.48
CA LYS A 327 27.21 18.85 24.43
C LYS A 327 27.71 19.17 23.02
N ALA A 328 27.13 18.54 22.00
CA ALA A 328 27.48 18.83 20.62
C ALA A 328 27.01 20.25 20.23
N ASP A 329 25.83 20.64 20.71
CA ASP A 329 25.25 21.98 20.53
C ASP A 329 26.08 23.05 21.28
N ASP A 330 26.34 22.83 22.58
CA ASP A 330 27.21 23.71 23.39
C ASP A 330 28.64 23.84 22.78
N GLY A 331 29.10 22.83 22.05
CA GLY A 331 30.41 22.78 21.40
C GLY A 331 30.47 23.57 20.09
N GLU A 332 29.38 23.60 19.31
CA GLU A 332 29.28 24.40 18.07
C GLU A 332 29.16 25.91 18.38
N GLU A 333 28.52 26.31 19.48
CA GLU A 333 28.49 27.72 19.93
C GLU A 333 29.85 28.22 20.47
N SER A 334 30.76 27.32 20.84
CA SER A 334 32.05 27.67 21.48
C SER A 334 33.23 27.88 20.54
N LEU A 335 33.03 27.84 19.21
CA LEU A 335 34.10 28.06 18.23
C LEU A 335 34.43 29.55 18.02
N ASP A 336 35.29 30.02 18.93
CA ASP A 336 36.36 31.01 18.78
C ASP A 336 36.01 32.42 18.24
N GLU A 337 35.58 33.30 19.15
CA GLU A 337 35.73 34.77 19.00
C GLU A 337 37.20 35.24 19.08
N ASP A 338 38.17 34.36 19.37
CA ASP A 338 39.57 34.72 19.59
C ASP A 338 40.50 34.53 18.35
N ASP A 339 40.02 34.09 17.19
CA ASP A 339 40.84 33.90 15.98
C ASP A 339 40.88 35.14 15.04
N LEU A 340 40.51 36.32 15.57
CA LEU A 340 40.65 37.63 14.92
C LEU A 340 41.55 38.55 15.75
N THR A 341 42.84 38.18 15.93
CA THR A 341 43.88 39.13 16.35
C THR A 341 45.13 39.09 15.50
#